data_AF-A0A6N2I4Q2-F1
#
_entry.id   AF-A0A6N2I4Q2-F1
#
_cell.length_a   1.000
_cell.length_b   1.000
_cell.length_c   1.000
_cell.angle_alpha   90.00
_cell.angle_beta   90.00
_cell.angle_gamma   90.00
#
_symmetry.space_group_name_H-M   'P 1'
#
loop_
_entity.id
_entity.type
_entity.pdbx_description
1 polymer ?
#
loop_
_entity_poly.entity_id
_entity_poly.type
_entity_poly.pdbx_seq_one_letter_code
_entity_poly.pdbx_strand_id
1 'polypeptide(L)'
;MTTAVIRALGDLAHRAAHPRPETPCACPSPTVLADRADGTVVRSGTVVAKAHAPGTDAPGLLTRLALADDPRFAGILLAPLHPRPARNPEAPGPDVPVRTALPDPGRRSAPQHHAHGPWLLIDVDDLGLGDPAWDLARPAAWYAAGLLPPEVWSRFLGAYRAAGGPAVRAEGDPWPELDVPARALTVQSAALAIAKSAAEGRAPDEVERTMLDACARIASLLPELAAGQSS
;
A
#
# COMPACT_ATOMS: atom_id res chain seq x y z
N MET A 1 -7.20 -8.45 -10.11
CA MET A 1 -7.62 -9.60 -9.26
C MET A 1 -9.04 -10.02 -9.67
N THR A 2 -9.53 -11.23 -9.35
CA THR A 2 -10.88 -11.67 -9.78
C THR A 2 -12.00 -11.06 -8.90
N THR A 3 -13.20 -10.88 -9.48
CA THR A 3 -14.43 -10.51 -8.73
C THR A 3 -14.71 -11.45 -7.55
N ALA A 4 -14.23 -12.69 -7.62
CA ALA A 4 -14.31 -13.68 -6.54
C ALA A 4 -13.49 -13.25 -5.31
N VAL A 5 -12.26 -12.74 -5.49
CA VAL A 5 -11.42 -12.26 -4.38
C VAL A 5 -12.05 -11.05 -3.68
N ILE A 6 -12.58 -10.10 -4.45
CA ILE A 6 -13.28 -8.93 -3.88
C ILE A 6 -14.47 -9.37 -3.02
N ARG A 7 -15.27 -10.34 -3.52
CA ARG A 7 -16.39 -10.90 -2.77
C ARG A 7 -15.91 -11.60 -1.49
N ALA A 8 -14.90 -12.46 -1.59
CA ALA A 8 -14.35 -13.19 -0.45
C ALA A 8 -13.78 -12.25 0.62
N LEU A 9 -13.09 -11.18 0.22
CA LEU A 9 -12.61 -10.13 1.13
C LEU A 9 -13.77 -9.38 1.78
N GLY A 10 -14.81 -9.05 1.02
CA GLY A 10 -16.02 -8.43 1.53
C GLY A 10 -16.69 -9.27 2.60
N ASP A 11 -16.87 -10.56 2.33
CA ASP A 11 -17.47 -11.51 3.27
C ASP A 11 -16.60 -11.69 4.52
N LEU A 12 -15.27 -11.73 4.36
CA LEU A 12 -14.32 -11.82 5.47
C LEU A 12 -14.40 -10.58 6.38
N ALA A 13 -14.33 -9.39 5.79
CA ALA A 13 -14.44 -8.12 6.52
C ALA A 13 -15.80 -8.02 7.24
N HIS A 14 -16.88 -8.43 6.56
CA HIS A 14 -18.22 -8.41 7.12
C HIS A 14 -18.36 -9.35 8.33
N ARG A 15 -17.91 -10.61 8.23
CA ARG A 15 -17.93 -11.54 9.38
C ARG A 15 -17.11 -11.02 10.56
N ALA A 16 -15.97 -10.39 10.30
CA ALA A 16 -15.14 -9.79 11.35
C ALA A 16 -15.83 -8.59 12.02
N ALA A 17 -16.61 -7.81 11.27
CA ALA A 17 -17.44 -6.72 11.80
C ALA A 17 -18.66 -7.22 12.61
N HIS A 18 -19.12 -8.45 12.36
CA HIS A 18 -20.29 -9.07 13.01
C HIS A 18 -19.91 -10.33 13.82
N PRO A 19 -19.21 -10.17 14.94
CA PRO A 19 -18.73 -11.28 15.76
C PRO A 19 -19.82 -12.14 16.41
N ARG A 20 -21.03 -11.58 16.57
CA ARG A 20 -22.26 -12.28 16.96
C ARG A 20 -23.31 -11.95 15.89
N PRO A 21 -23.49 -12.81 14.88
CA PRO A 21 -24.48 -12.54 13.85
C PRO A 21 -25.88 -12.74 14.45
N GLU A 22 -26.58 -11.65 14.76
CA GLU A 22 -28.01 -11.69 15.05
C GLU A 22 -28.79 -11.43 13.77
N THR A 23 -29.45 -12.45 13.19
CA THR A 23 -30.40 -12.29 12.07
C THR A 23 -29.81 -11.56 10.82
N PRO A 24 -30.52 -11.40 9.68
CA PRO A 24 -29.90 -10.70 8.54
C PRO A 24 -29.60 -9.24 8.89
N CYS A 25 -28.34 -8.82 8.84
CA CYS A 25 -27.97 -7.43 9.12
C CYS A 25 -28.26 -6.53 7.91
N ALA A 26 -28.74 -5.32 8.16
CA ALA A 26 -29.04 -4.31 7.14
C ALA A 26 -27.81 -3.48 6.74
N CYS A 27 -26.61 -4.05 6.87
CA CYS A 27 -25.37 -3.34 6.66
C CYS A 27 -25.14 -3.11 5.16
N PRO A 28 -24.57 -1.97 4.75
CA PRO A 28 -24.29 -1.69 3.35
C PRO A 28 -23.28 -2.70 2.79
N SER A 29 -23.32 -2.90 1.47
CA SER A 29 -22.35 -3.75 0.77
C SER A 29 -20.91 -3.26 1.00
N PRO A 30 -19.93 -4.20 1.04
CA PRO A 30 -18.52 -3.84 1.16
C PRO A 30 -18.08 -2.89 0.04
N THR A 31 -17.21 -1.93 0.38
CA THR A 31 -16.65 -0.94 -0.54
C THR A 31 -15.21 -1.33 -0.90
N VAL A 32 -14.87 -1.38 -2.19
CA VAL A 32 -13.48 -1.53 -2.63
C VAL A 32 -12.75 -0.20 -2.41
N LEU A 33 -11.70 -0.21 -1.59
CA LEU A 33 -10.85 0.95 -1.33
C LEU A 33 -9.67 1.03 -2.31
N ALA A 34 -9.12 -0.13 -2.68
CA ALA A 34 -8.05 -0.25 -3.66
C ALA A 34 -8.13 -1.62 -4.34
N ASP A 35 -7.87 -1.66 -5.64
CA ASP A 35 -7.64 -2.91 -6.37
C ASP A 35 -6.43 -2.71 -7.30
N ARG A 36 -5.28 -3.21 -6.85
CA ARG A 36 -3.98 -3.02 -7.49
C ARG A 36 -3.20 -4.34 -7.50
N ALA A 37 -2.13 -4.41 -8.29
CA ALA A 37 -1.39 -5.65 -8.52
C ALA A 37 -0.73 -6.22 -7.24
N ASP A 38 -0.30 -5.33 -6.35
CA ASP A 38 0.28 -5.59 -5.03
C ASP A 38 -0.78 -5.87 -3.95
N GLY A 39 -2.08 -5.70 -4.24
CA GLY A 39 -3.14 -6.16 -3.37
C GLY A 39 -4.50 -5.48 -3.56
N THR A 40 -5.54 -6.13 -3.04
CA THR A 40 -6.91 -5.60 -3.04
C THR A 40 -7.32 -5.29 -1.61
N VAL A 41 -7.89 -4.11 -1.37
CA VAL A 41 -8.38 -3.66 -0.06
C VAL A 41 -9.88 -3.39 -0.15
N VAL A 42 -10.64 -4.05 0.73
CA VAL A 42 -12.10 -3.90 0.84
C VAL A 42 -12.45 -3.49 2.26
N ARG A 43 -13.42 -2.57 2.40
CA ARG A 43 -13.97 -2.13 3.68
C ARG A 43 -15.39 -2.62 3.86
N SER A 44 -15.70 -3.16 5.03
CA SER A 44 -17.06 -3.47 5.50
C SER A 44 -17.25 -2.86 6.88
N GLY A 45 -18.10 -1.84 6.99
CA GLY A 45 -18.24 -1.05 8.22
C GLY A 45 -16.89 -0.45 8.67
N THR A 46 -16.48 -0.77 9.90
CA THR A 46 -15.20 -0.32 10.49
C THR A 46 -14.02 -1.25 10.20
N VAL A 47 -14.24 -2.35 9.47
CA VAL A 47 -13.22 -3.35 9.19
C VAL A 47 -12.72 -3.18 7.76
N VAL A 48 -11.40 -3.27 7.59
CA VAL A 48 -10.75 -3.43 6.28
C VAL A 48 -10.15 -4.83 6.17
N ALA A 49 -10.30 -5.44 5.01
CA ALA A 49 -9.63 -6.69 4.65
C ALA A 49 -8.75 -6.45 3.43
N LYS A 50 -7.52 -6.95 3.48
CA LYS A 50 -6.55 -6.85 2.40
C LYS A 50 -6.16 -8.25 1.92
N ALA A 51 -6.17 -8.46 0.61
CA ALA A 51 -5.49 -9.57 -0.03
C ALA A 51 -4.09 -9.12 -0.43
N HIS A 52 -3.10 -9.94 -0.10
CA HIS A 52 -1.71 -9.76 -0.54
C HIS A 52 -1.50 -10.45 -1.89
N ALA A 53 -0.57 -9.93 -2.67
CA ALA A 53 -0.24 -10.50 -3.98
C ALA A 53 0.27 -11.96 -3.86
N PRO A 54 0.04 -12.81 -4.87
CA PRO A 54 0.69 -14.11 -4.94
C PRO A 54 2.22 -13.96 -4.87
N GLY A 55 2.88 -14.78 -4.05
CA GLY A 55 4.34 -14.75 -3.90
C GLY A 55 4.86 -13.76 -2.86
N THR A 56 3.99 -13.05 -2.12
CA THR A 56 4.41 -12.27 -0.94
C THR A 56 5.22 -13.14 0.03
N ASP A 57 6.35 -12.60 0.51
CA ASP A 57 7.17 -13.21 1.55
C ASP A 57 6.38 -13.31 2.86
N ALA A 58 5.80 -14.49 3.12
CA ALA A 58 4.92 -14.71 4.26
C ALA A 58 5.63 -14.51 5.63
N PRO A 59 6.85 -15.02 5.86
CA PRO A 59 7.62 -14.70 7.06
C PRO A 59 7.86 -13.20 7.28
N GLY A 60 8.27 -12.47 6.23
CA GLY A 60 8.47 -11.02 6.31
C GLY A 60 7.16 -10.29 6.63
N LEU A 61 6.07 -10.66 5.95
CA LEU A 61 4.74 -10.10 6.20
C LEU A 61 4.29 -10.33 7.66
N LEU A 62 4.44 -11.54 8.20
CA LEU A 62 4.08 -11.83 9.59
C LEU A 62 4.88 -10.97 10.58
N THR A 63 6.16 -10.72 10.31
CA THR A 63 7.00 -9.83 11.12
C THR A 63 6.46 -8.40 11.10
N ARG A 64 6.07 -7.90 9.93
CA ARG A 64 5.53 -6.53 9.77
C ARG A 64 4.13 -6.40 10.38
N LEU A 65 3.30 -7.44 10.31
CA LEU A 65 2.01 -7.48 11.00
C LEU A 65 2.18 -7.48 12.52
N ALA A 66 3.19 -8.18 13.06
CA ALA A 66 3.51 -8.12 14.48
C ALA A 66 3.97 -6.73 14.92
N LEU A 67 4.73 -6.02 14.07
CA LEU A 67 5.07 -4.61 14.31
C LEU A 67 3.83 -3.72 14.33
N ALA A 68 2.88 -3.92 13.41
CA ALA A 68 1.63 -3.17 13.39
C ALA A 68 0.74 -3.41 14.62
N ASP A 69 0.87 -4.56 15.29
CA ASP A 69 0.17 -4.87 16.56
C ASP A 69 0.92 -4.38 17.81
N ASP A 70 2.15 -3.86 17.67
CA ASP A 70 2.94 -3.39 18.81
C ASP A 70 2.35 -2.07 19.37
N PRO A 71 2.11 -1.98 20.70
CA PRO A 71 1.53 -0.78 21.33
C PRO A 71 2.30 0.51 21.06
N ARG A 72 3.59 0.45 20.74
CA ARG A 72 4.41 1.62 20.40
C ARG A 72 3.98 2.29 19.08
N PHE A 73 3.28 1.56 18.21
CA PHE A 73 2.73 2.09 16.95
C PHE A 73 1.22 2.32 17.01
N ALA A 74 0.60 2.18 18.18
CA ALA A 74 -0.82 2.48 18.37
C ALA A 74 -1.10 3.96 18.02
N GLY A 75 -2.12 4.20 17.20
CA GLY A 75 -2.43 5.55 16.70
C GLY A 75 -1.63 5.96 15.46
N ILE A 76 -0.71 5.13 14.99
CA ILE A 76 0.06 5.32 13.75
C ILE A 76 -0.31 4.22 12.74
N LEU A 77 -0.12 2.95 13.12
CA LEU A 77 -0.43 1.79 12.29
C LEU A 77 -1.79 1.20 12.67
N LEU A 78 -2.53 0.71 11.67
CA LEU A 78 -3.73 -0.08 11.91
C LEU A 78 -3.34 -1.50 12.34
N ALA A 79 -3.60 -1.82 13.61
CA ALA A 79 -3.36 -3.15 14.16
C ALA A 79 -4.25 -4.21 13.48
N PRO A 80 -3.70 -5.39 13.13
CA PRO A 80 -4.49 -6.47 12.53
C PRO A 80 -5.49 -7.06 13.54
N LEU A 81 -6.70 -7.39 13.08
CA LEU A 81 -7.70 -8.05 13.93
C LEU A 81 -7.30 -9.48 14.34
N HIS A 82 -6.45 -10.12 13.54
CA HIS A 82 -5.95 -11.47 13.75
C HIS A 82 -4.44 -11.51 13.53
N PRO A 83 -3.69 -12.22 14.39
CA PRO A 83 -2.22 -12.28 14.29
C PRO A 83 -1.73 -13.05 13.06
N ARG A 84 -2.60 -13.80 12.39
CA ARG A 84 -2.29 -14.55 11.18
C ARG A 84 -3.29 -14.23 10.07
N PRO A 85 -2.82 -13.96 8.83
CA PRO A 85 -3.69 -13.83 7.68
C PRO A 85 -4.51 -15.10 7.44
N ALA A 86 -5.76 -14.94 7.01
CA ALA A 86 -6.55 -16.06 6.52
C ALA A 86 -5.93 -16.60 5.22
N ARG A 87 -5.98 -17.93 5.03
CA ARG A 87 -5.60 -18.52 3.74
C ARG A 87 -6.65 -18.18 2.69
N ASN A 88 -6.20 -17.92 1.46
CA ASN A 88 -7.11 -17.87 0.33
C ASN A 88 -7.62 -19.30 0.04
N PRO A 89 -8.92 -19.60 0.16
CA PRO A 89 -9.46 -20.94 -0.13
C PRO A 89 -9.37 -21.32 -1.61
N GLU A 90 -9.18 -20.36 -2.52
CA GLU A 90 -9.04 -20.61 -3.96
C GLU A 90 -7.57 -20.74 -4.42
N ALA A 91 -6.58 -20.59 -3.53
CA ALA A 91 -5.18 -20.76 -3.88
C ALA A 91 -4.84 -22.27 -4.00
N PRO A 92 -4.19 -22.74 -5.08
CA PRO A 92 -3.79 -24.13 -5.20
C PRO A 92 -2.75 -24.46 -4.13
N GLY A 93 -3.14 -25.27 -3.15
CA GLY A 93 -2.27 -25.84 -2.12
C GLY A 93 -2.55 -27.33 -1.96
N PRO A 94 -1.61 -28.12 -1.42
CA PRO A 94 -1.83 -29.54 -1.20
C PRO A 94 -3.02 -29.72 -0.25
N ASP A 95 -3.96 -30.60 -0.63
CA ASP A 95 -5.09 -31.02 0.19
C ASP A 95 -4.58 -31.60 1.52
N VAL A 96 -4.50 -30.73 2.52
CA VAL A 96 -4.37 -31.14 3.92
C VAL A 96 -5.71 -30.80 4.56
N PRO A 97 -6.41 -31.77 5.18
CA PRO A 97 -7.68 -31.49 5.83
C PRO A 97 -7.44 -30.45 6.95
N VAL A 98 -7.92 -29.23 6.75
CA VAL A 98 -7.93 -28.19 7.76
C VAL A 98 -8.95 -28.59 8.81
N ARG A 99 -8.49 -29.10 9.96
CA ARG A 99 -9.30 -29.12 11.18
C ARG A 99 -9.46 -27.67 11.64
N THR A 100 -10.66 -27.11 11.45
CA THR A 100 -11.10 -25.87 12.10
C THR A 100 -11.32 -26.14 13.59
N ALA A 101 -10.26 -26.03 14.38
CA ALA A 101 -10.36 -25.72 15.79
C ALA A 101 -9.60 -24.41 16.00
N LEU A 102 -10.34 -23.30 16.03
CA LEU A 102 -9.81 -22.01 16.46
C LEU A 102 -9.63 -22.08 17.98
N PRO A 103 -8.40 -22.03 18.53
CA PRO A 103 -8.26 -21.67 19.94
C PRO A 103 -8.64 -20.19 20.06
N ASP A 104 -9.55 -19.90 21.00
CA ASP A 104 -10.02 -18.55 21.32
C ASP A 104 -8.84 -17.66 21.77
N PRO A 105 -8.38 -16.69 20.96
CA PRO A 105 -7.38 -15.73 21.39
C PRO A 105 -8.12 -14.53 21.99
N GLY A 106 -7.79 -14.18 23.22
CA GLY A 106 -8.31 -13.00 23.93
C GLY A 106 -8.52 -11.81 23.01
N ARG A 107 -9.80 -11.51 22.77
CA ARG A 107 -10.28 -10.66 21.68
C ARG A 107 -10.18 -9.19 22.08
N ARG A 108 -9.46 -8.39 21.30
CA ARG A 108 -9.61 -6.93 21.38
C ARG A 108 -10.78 -6.51 20.51
N SER A 109 -11.67 -5.68 21.05
CA SER A 109 -12.72 -5.03 20.29
C SER A 109 -12.08 -4.21 19.16
N ALA A 110 -12.55 -4.38 17.93
CA ALA A 110 -12.15 -3.52 16.83
C ALA A 110 -12.45 -2.06 17.23
N PRO A 111 -11.47 -1.14 17.19
CA PRO A 111 -11.75 0.26 17.45
C PRO A 111 -12.80 0.77 16.47
N GLN A 112 -13.83 1.45 16.99
CA GLN A 112 -14.84 2.10 16.17
C GLN A 112 -14.21 3.33 15.53
N HIS A 113 -13.89 3.25 14.24
CA HIS A 113 -13.42 4.41 13.48
C HIS A 113 -14.61 5.29 13.11
N HIS A 114 -14.81 6.37 13.87
CA HIS A 114 -15.68 7.48 13.48
C HIS A 114 -15.11 8.20 12.25
N ALA A 115 -15.96 8.87 11.46
CA ALA A 115 -15.58 9.63 10.27
C ALA A 115 -14.55 10.77 10.51
N HIS A 116 -14.21 11.05 11.77
CA HIS A 116 -13.20 12.02 12.22
C HIS A 116 -12.18 11.47 13.22
N GLY A 117 -11.94 10.14 13.22
CA GLY A 117 -10.84 9.55 13.99
C GLY A 117 -9.47 9.88 13.41
N PRO A 118 -8.38 9.63 14.15
CA PRO A 118 -7.03 9.79 13.63
C PRO A 118 -6.83 8.91 12.39
N TRP A 119 -6.08 9.42 11.41
CA TRP A 119 -5.67 8.65 10.23
C TRP A 119 -4.68 7.57 10.66
N LEU A 120 -4.95 6.32 10.31
CA LEU A 120 -4.05 5.19 10.55
C LEU A 120 -3.49 4.70 9.21
N LEU A 121 -2.19 4.41 9.21
CA LEU A 121 -1.50 3.80 8.10
C LEU A 121 -1.85 2.31 8.01
N ILE A 122 -2.14 1.87 6.80
CA ILE A 122 -2.30 0.47 6.43
C ILE A 122 -1.14 0.07 5.51
N ASP A 123 -1.19 -1.14 4.95
CA ASP A 123 -0.27 -1.53 3.88
C ASP A 123 1.20 -1.68 4.33
N VAL A 124 1.41 -2.34 5.47
CA VAL A 124 2.74 -2.56 6.06
C VAL A 124 3.59 -3.61 5.34
N ASP A 125 3.29 -3.96 4.10
CA ASP A 125 3.95 -5.07 3.38
C ASP A 125 5.43 -4.78 3.11
N ASP A 126 5.74 -3.51 2.86
CA ASP A 126 7.09 -3.04 2.51
C ASP A 126 7.79 -2.33 3.69
N LEU A 127 7.20 -2.36 4.90
CA LEU A 127 7.81 -1.75 6.08
C LEU A 127 9.17 -2.39 6.39
N GLY A 128 10.19 -1.57 6.56
CA GLY A 128 11.55 -2.05 6.81
C GLY A 128 12.48 -0.95 7.27
N LEU A 129 13.73 -1.32 7.49
CA LEU A 129 14.81 -0.38 7.74
C LEU A 129 15.31 0.17 6.40
N GLY A 130 15.65 1.46 6.37
CA GLY A 130 16.17 2.10 5.18
C GLY A 130 16.45 3.58 5.41
N ASP A 131 16.99 4.23 4.37
CA ASP A 131 17.07 5.68 4.33
C ASP A 131 15.65 6.27 4.32
N PRO A 132 15.29 7.17 5.26
CA PRO A 132 13.94 7.76 5.34
C PRO A 132 13.50 8.47 4.05
N ALA A 133 14.42 8.88 3.16
CA ALA A 133 14.09 9.44 1.85
C ALA A 133 13.17 8.53 1.01
N TRP A 134 13.23 7.21 1.22
CA TRP A 134 12.37 6.25 0.52
C TRP A 134 10.88 6.36 0.89
N ASP A 135 10.55 6.87 2.07
CA ASP A 135 9.14 7.12 2.47
C ASP A 135 8.50 8.18 1.56
N LEU A 136 9.31 9.10 1.03
CA LEU A 136 8.87 10.19 0.15
C LEU A 136 9.05 9.87 -1.33
N ALA A 137 9.60 8.70 -1.69
CA ALA A 137 9.88 8.32 -3.07
C ALA A 137 8.64 8.41 -3.96
N ARG A 138 7.49 7.91 -3.49
CA ARG A 138 6.23 7.85 -4.28
C ARG A 138 5.65 9.23 -4.56
N PRO A 139 5.38 10.08 -3.56
CA PRO A 139 4.88 11.41 -3.83
C PRO A 139 5.89 12.26 -4.62
N ALA A 140 7.21 12.07 -4.41
CA ALA A 140 8.24 12.76 -5.19
C ALA A 140 8.25 12.32 -6.66
N ALA A 141 8.14 11.00 -6.93
CA ALA A 141 8.03 10.45 -8.28
C ALA A 141 6.79 10.98 -9.00
N TRP A 142 5.64 11.00 -8.32
CA TRP A 142 4.39 11.53 -8.89
C TRP A 142 4.47 13.03 -9.17
N TYR A 143 5.07 13.80 -8.27
CA TYR A 143 5.30 15.22 -8.50
C TYR A 143 6.23 15.45 -9.70
N ALA A 144 7.38 14.77 -9.78
CA ALA A 144 8.30 14.86 -10.92
C ALA A 144 7.67 14.40 -12.24
N ALA A 145 6.77 13.41 -12.21
CA ALA A 145 6.06 12.92 -13.38
C ALA A 145 4.91 13.84 -13.83
N GLY A 146 4.50 14.81 -13.01
CA GLY A 146 3.35 15.69 -13.26
C GLY A 146 2.00 15.12 -12.83
N LEU A 147 1.98 14.01 -12.08
CA LEU A 147 0.77 13.37 -11.56
C LEU A 147 0.28 14.00 -10.24
N LEU A 148 1.16 14.65 -9.49
CA LEU A 148 0.83 15.34 -8.25
C LEU A 148 0.92 16.87 -8.45
N PRO A 149 -0.16 17.63 -8.24
CA PRO A 149 -0.12 19.08 -8.40
C PRO A 149 0.90 19.75 -7.46
N PRO A 150 1.61 20.80 -7.91
CA PRO A 150 2.66 21.45 -7.12
C PRO A 150 2.20 21.98 -5.76
N GLU A 151 0.98 22.47 -5.66
CA GLU A 151 0.39 22.96 -4.41
C GLU A 151 0.12 21.83 -3.41
N VAL A 152 -0.25 20.64 -3.90
CA VAL A 152 -0.46 19.46 -3.07
C VAL A 152 0.88 18.96 -2.54
N TRP A 153 1.88 18.87 -3.42
CA TRP A 153 3.26 18.51 -3.05
C TRP A 153 3.82 19.48 -1.99
N SER A 154 3.72 20.79 -2.24
CA SER A 154 4.23 21.82 -1.33
C SER A 154 3.55 21.78 0.04
N ARG A 155 2.22 21.60 0.07
CA ARG A 155 1.47 21.45 1.33
C ARG A 155 1.89 20.21 2.10
N PHE A 156 2.02 19.08 1.42
CA PHE A 156 2.44 17.82 2.04
C PHE A 156 3.87 17.91 2.59
N LEU A 157 4.82 18.35 1.78
CA LEU A 157 6.22 18.46 2.17
C LEU A 157 6.41 19.48 3.30
N GLY A 158 5.70 20.60 3.24
CA GLY A 158 5.68 21.60 4.31
C GLY A 158 5.17 21.03 5.63
N ALA A 159 4.06 20.28 5.62
CA ALA A 159 3.54 19.63 6.81
C ALA A 159 4.50 18.56 7.37
N TYR A 160 5.14 17.77 6.48
CA TYR A 160 6.14 16.78 6.86
C TYR A 160 7.35 17.43 7.57
N ARG A 161 7.89 18.51 7.01
CA ARG A 161 8.98 19.30 7.62
C ARG A 161 8.57 19.93 8.94
N ALA A 162 7.38 20.53 9.02
CA ALA A 162 6.85 21.13 10.24
C ALA A 162 6.67 20.10 11.37
N ALA A 163 6.39 18.84 11.03
CA ALA A 163 6.34 17.73 11.98
C ALA A 163 7.73 17.16 12.35
N GLY A 164 8.83 17.72 11.82
CA GLY A 164 10.20 17.26 12.08
C GLY A 164 10.60 16.02 11.28
N GLY A 165 9.97 15.78 10.13
CA GLY A 165 10.22 14.60 9.31
C GLY A 165 11.69 14.51 8.83
N PRO A 166 12.37 13.35 8.98
CA PRO A 166 13.81 13.23 8.77
C PRO A 166 14.25 12.98 7.32
N ALA A 167 13.33 12.67 6.40
CA ALA A 167 13.65 12.24 5.03
C ALA A 167 14.34 13.31 4.16
N VAL A 168 14.18 14.57 4.51
CA VAL A 168 14.77 15.71 3.80
C VAL A 168 15.22 16.75 4.80
N ARG A 169 16.15 17.61 4.38
CA ARG A 169 16.51 18.77 5.19
C ARG A 169 15.30 19.68 5.46
N ALA A 170 15.38 20.41 6.58
CA ALA A 170 14.29 21.25 7.09
C ALA A 170 13.84 22.35 6.12
N GLU A 171 14.76 22.92 5.32
CA GLU A 171 14.47 24.05 4.43
C GLU A 171 15.18 23.94 3.07
N GLY A 172 14.63 24.60 2.05
CA GLY A 172 15.20 24.63 0.70
C GLY A 172 14.84 23.41 -0.17
N ASP A 173 15.63 23.20 -1.23
CA ASP A 173 15.34 22.28 -2.33
C ASP A 173 15.42 20.79 -1.94
N PRO A 174 14.35 20.00 -1.82
CA PRO A 174 14.46 18.61 -1.34
C PRO A 174 15.15 17.61 -2.30
N TRP A 175 15.49 18.00 -3.53
CA TRP A 175 15.90 17.06 -4.58
C TRP A 175 17.24 16.32 -4.37
N PRO A 176 18.28 16.91 -3.76
CA PRO A 176 19.49 16.16 -3.40
C PRO A 176 19.25 14.86 -2.62
N GLU A 177 18.24 14.80 -1.75
CA GLU A 177 17.84 13.56 -1.05
C GLU A 177 16.83 12.73 -1.84
N LEU A 178 15.95 13.37 -2.64
CA LEU A 178 14.82 12.71 -3.29
C LEU A 178 15.04 12.24 -4.73
N ASP A 179 16.07 12.71 -5.45
CA ASP A 179 16.26 12.39 -6.88
C ASP A 179 16.36 10.87 -7.11
N VAL A 180 17.26 10.20 -6.39
CA VAL A 180 17.48 8.76 -6.55
C VAL A 180 16.23 7.95 -6.20
N PRO A 181 15.59 8.12 -5.02
CA PRO A 181 14.36 7.40 -4.70
C PRO A 181 13.21 7.66 -5.69
N ALA A 182 13.01 8.92 -6.10
CA ALA A 182 11.95 9.29 -7.03
C ALA A 182 12.15 8.63 -8.41
N ARG A 183 13.38 8.64 -8.93
CA ARG A 183 13.71 7.99 -10.21
C ARG A 183 13.59 6.48 -10.12
N ALA A 184 14.10 5.86 -9.05
CA ALA A 184 14.00 4.42 -8.85
C ALA A 184 12.53 3.96 -8.83
N LEU A 185 11.67 4.68 -8.10
CA LEU A 185 10.26 4.34 -8.02
C LEU A 185 9.49 4.67 -9.31
N THR A 186 9.95 5.67 -10.07
CA THR A 186 9.42 5.93 -11.42
C THR A 186 9.66 4.73 -12.34
N VAL A 187 10.90 4.22 -12.37
CA VAL A 187 11.27 3.02 -13.15
C VAL A 187 10.51 1.78 -12.67
N GLN A 188 10.42 1.56 -11.36
CA GLN A 188 9.67 0.43 -10.80
C GLN A 188 8.19 0.50 -11.20
N SER A 189 7.55 1.67 -11.09
CA SER A 189 6.14 1.87 -11.43
C SER A 189 5.88 1.61 -12.92
N ALA A 190 6.75 2.11 -13.81
CA ALA A 190 6.67 1.86 -15.24
C ALA A 190 6.84 0.38 -15.59
N ALA A 191 7.80 -0.31 -14.96
CA ALA A 191 8.01 -1.75 -15.17
C ALA A 191 6.79 -2.58 -14.72
N LEU A 192 6.23 -2.27 -13.55
CA LEU A 192 5.01 -2.92 -13.05
C LEU A 192 3.81 -2.66 -13.97
N ALA A 193 3.68 -1.43 -14.49
CA ALA A 193 2.63 -1.07 -15.43
C ALA A 193 2.71 -1.88 -16.74
N ILE A 194 3.92 -2.09 -17.29
CA ILE A 194 4.14 -2.95 -18.47
C ILE A 194 3.74 -4.39 -18.16
N ALA A 195 4.27 -4.95 -17.07
CA ALA A 195 4.00 -6.35 -16.70
C ALA A 195 2.50 -6.61 -16.50
N LYS A 196 1.81 -5.68 -15.81
CA LYS A 196 0.36 -5.75 -15.58
C LYS A 196 -0.42 -5.63 -16.90
N SER A 197 -0.11 -4.63 -17.71
CA SER A 197 -0.79 -4.41 -18.99
C SER A 197 -0.64 -5.61 -19.93
N ALA A 198 0.55 -6.22 -19.97
CA ALA A 198 0.81 -7.43 -20.74
C ALA A 198 0.02 -8.64 -20.22
N ALA A 199 -0.02 -8.85 -18.89
CA ALA A 199 -0.79 -9.94 -18.29
C ALA A 199 -2.31 -9.80 -18.52
N GLU A 200 -2.81 -8.57 -18.59
CA GLU A 200 -4.22 -8.25 -18.81
C GLU A 200 -4.58 -8.10 -20.30
N GLY A 201 -3.60 -8.18 -21.21
CA GLY A 201 -3.83 -8.03 -22.65
C GLY A 201 -4.38 -6.66 -23.05
N ARG A 202 -4.04 -5.61 -22.29
CA ARG A 202 -4.53 -4.24 -22.51
C ARG A 202 -3.39 -3.25 -22.72
N ALA A 203 -3.73 -2.06 -23.23
CA ALA A 203 -2.80 -0.94 -23.24
C ALA A 203 -2.63 -0.35 -21.82
N PRO A 204 -1.46 0.24 -21.50
CA PRO A 204 -1.28 1.01 -20.28
C PRO A 204 -2.28 2.16 -20.21
N ASP A 205 -2.83 2.45 -19.03
CA ASP A 205 -3.74 3.57 -18.80
C ASP A 205 -3.00 4.93 -18.80
N GLU A 206 -3.72 6.03 -18.56
CA GLU A 206 -3.13 7.38 -18.61
C GLU A 206 -2.03 7.61 -17.56
N VAL A 207 -2.23 7.11 -16.34
CA VAL A 207 -1.26 7.23 -15.26
C VAL A 207 -0.05 6.35 -15.55
N GLU A 208 -0.30 5.12 -15.99
CA GLU A 208 0.73 4.16 -16.39
C GLU A 208 1.58 4.71 -17.56
N ARG A 209 0.95 5.31 -18.58
CA ARG A 209 1.65 6.00 -19.69
C ARG A 209 2.49 7.18 -19.20
N THR A 210 1.97 7.98 -18.27
CA THR A 210 2.71 9.11 -17.71
C THR A 210 4.02 8.66 -17.06
N MET A 211 4.00 7.52 -16.35
CA MET A 211 5.21 6.94 -15.75
C MET A 211 6.18 6.42 -16.80
N LEU A 212 5.68 5.81 -17.88
CA LEU A 212 6.51 5.37 -19.01
C LEU A 212 7.21 6.54 -19.70
N ASP A 213 6.47 7.63 -19.95
CA ASP A 213 7.01 8.85 -20.55
C ASP A 213 8.05 9.52 -19.63
N ALA A 214 7.84 9.47 -18.32
CA ALA A 214 8.82 9.94 -17.35
C ALA A 214 10.12 9.13 -17.40
N CYS A 215 10.04 7.79 -17.52
CA CYS A 215 11.22 6.95 -17.75
C CYS A 215 11.96 7.30 -19.05
N ALA A 216 11.24 7.56 -20.14
CA ALA A 216 11.85 7.97 -21.40
C ALA A 216 12.61 9.29 -21.25
N ARG A 217 12.02 10.30 -20.57
CA ARG A 217 12.71 11.57 -20.28
C ARG A 217 13.97 11.37 -19.43
N ILE A 218 13.89 10.55 -18.38
CA ILE A 218 15.06 10.23 -17.54
C ILE A 218 16.18 9.59 -18.38
N ALA A 219 15.84 8.67 -19.28
CA ALA A 219 16.82 8.02 -20.14
C ALA A 219 17.49 8.99 -21.12
N SER A 220 16.75 9.99 -21.63
CA SER A 220 17.28 11.03 -22.53
C SER A 220 18.22 12.03 -21.84
N LEU A 221 18.11 12.24 -20.53
CA LEU A 221 18.97 13.15 -19.76
C LEU A 221 20.36 12.57 -19.46
N LEU A 222 20.50 11.24 -19.43
CA LEU A 222 21.77 10.58 -19.09
C LEU A 222 22.90 10.82 -20.12
N PRO A 223 22.65 10.79 -21.45
CA PRO A 223 23.63 11.19 -22.46
C PRO A 223 24.07 12.67 -22.35
N GLU A 224 23.16 13.57 -22.00
CA GLU A 224 23.44 15.02 -21.94
C GLU A 224 24.33 15.39 -20.75
N LEU A 225 24.11 14.76 -19.59
CA LEU A 225 24.97 14.93 -18.41
C LEU A 225 26.39 14.38 -18.63
N ALA A 226 26.53 13.27 -19.36
CA ALA A 226 27.84 12.71 -19.71
C ALA A 226 28.61 13.59 -20.71
N ALA A 227 27.90 14.21 -21.66
CA ALA A 227 28.49 15.17 -22.60
C ALA A 227 28.93 16.47 -21.91
N GLY A 228 28.15 16.97 -20.95
CA GLY A 228 28.45 18.19 -20.20
C GLY A 228 29.58 18.07 -19.18
N GLN A 229 29.87 16.88 -18.65
CA GLN A 229 31.02 16.63 -17.77
C GLN A 229 32.35 16.43 -18.53
N SER A 230 32.29 16.35 -19.86
CA SER A 230 33.44 16.16 -20.75
C SER A 230 33.93 17.46 -21.42
N SER A 231 33.42 18.63 -20.98
CA SER A 231 33.80 19.97 -21.45
C SER A 231 34.48 20.81 -20.38
#